data_AF-A0A2G7M4U9-F1
#
_entry.id   AF-A0A2G7M4U9-F1
#
_cell.length_a   1.000
_cell.length_b   1.000
_cell.length_c   1.000
_cell.angle_alpha   90.00
_cell.angle_beta   90.00
_cell.angle_gamma   90.00
#
_symmetry.space_group_name_H-M   'P 1'
#
loop_
_entity.id
_entity.type
_entity.pdbx_description
1 polymer ?
#
loop_
_entity_poly.entity_id
_entity_poly.type
_entity_poly.pdbx_seq_one_letter_code
_entity_poly.pdbx_strand_id
1 'polypeptide(L)'
;MTMSPHEVQAYVLTYLETLDCQIMERSPAHVTVKLSPEADKALTNRPYYWGFVERTGAPAETMSFTFVFDPDAYQQALEAEEAKAAQLAPPASPGADPGTPEAPKETILGRYFGIVPSLPQLGPGRILKEDVVYGSRRLQQIFNAAREGGAFVNLFEQAAKRQLRATAPAVYEPWLGVCFKVEFACDLKKEELHFIGISLRTGEIVEKFGSKLNRRDLSPRLAENMHVQTAKVSLSDAGAALESHLTNRLLELDYSWAEKAKERLDLELAVVDTYYEAVLREDTPEVDVDVDTTSSSTDGSTDQEYAGTGSFAPIQTSRSGPSRIKNARLQPVESTNVTIGSDVELAAEAAVQAESETDPEQDKARQAVLDREAMKLQYETRRTEMIWQYEPKVKVTAISSGMFHLR
;
A
#
# COMPACT_ATOMS: atom_id res chain seq x y z
N MET A 1 9.34 11.63 2.00
CA MET A 1 9.57 12.12 0.62
C MET A 1 8.27 12.73 0.13
N THR A 2 8.29 13.96 -0.37
CA THR A 2 7.13 14.65 -0.97
C THR A 2 7.49 14.96 -2.42
N MET A 3 6.64 14.61 -3.38
CA MET A 3 6.85 15.01 -4.78
C MET A 3 6.20 16.36 -5.06
N SER A 4 6.87 17.19 -5.84
CA SER A 4 6.32 18.45 -6.35
C SER A 4 5.25 18.19 -7.43
N PRO A 5 4.30 19.13 -7.66
CA PRO A 5 3.29 18.99 -8.71
C PRO A 5 3.88 18.74 -10.11
N HIS A 6 5.02 19.37 -10.40
CA HIS A 6 5.74 19.20 -11.67
C HIS A 6 6.33 17.78 -11.83
N GLU A 7 6.87 17.20 -10.75
CA GLU A 7 7.36 15.81 -10.78
C GLU A 7 6.20 14.81 -10.96
N VAL A 8 5.07 15.06 -10.30
CA VAL A 8 3.86 14.25 -10.47
C VAL A 8 3.37 14.31 -11.91
N GLN A 9 3.30 15.51 -12.48
CA GLN A 9 2.93 15.71 -13.88
C GLN A 9 3.89 14.99 -14.84
N ALA A 10 5.20 15.13 -14.65
CA ALA A 10 6.21 14.48 -15.48
C ALA A 10 6.08 12.94 -15.43
N TYR A 11 5.85 12.38 -14.24
CA TYR A 11 5.63 10.95 -14.07
C TYR A 11 4.37 10.48 -14.79
N VAL A 12 3.25 11.17 -14.59
CA VAL A 12 1.96 10.79 -15.19
C VAL A 12 2.00 10.92 -16.71
N LEU A 13 2.63 11.97 -17.24
CA LEU A 13 2.86 12.09 -18.69
C LEU A 13 3.69 10.94 -19.23
N THR A 14 4.80 10.59 -18.57
CA THR A 14 5.63 9.46 -18.96
C THR A 14 4.82 8.16 -18.99
N TYR A 15 4.00 7.90 -17.96
CA TYR A 15 3.13 6.73 -17.91
C TYR A 15 2.12 6.70 -19.06
N LEU A 16 1.45 7.83 -19.34
CA LEU A 16 0.47 7.94 -20.42
C LEU A 16 1.11 7.76 -21.80
N GLU A 17 2.30 8.32 -22.02
CA GLU A 17 3.07 8.15 -23.25
C GLU A 17 3.54 6.69 -23.42
N THR A 18 4.02 6.04 -22.35
CA THR A 18 4.47 4.64 -22.42
C THR A 18 3.36 3.64 -22.73
N LEU A 19 2.11 3.96 -22.36
CA LEU A 19 0.94 3.12 -22.66
C LEU A 19 0.21 3.56 -23.93
N ASP A 20 0.82 4.41 -24.75
CA ASP A 20 0.26 4.93 -26.00
C ASP A 20 -1.14 5.54 -25.82
N CYS A 21 -1.36 6.28 -24.72
CA CYS A 21 -2.61 7.01 -24.50
C CYS A 21 -2.71 8.23 -25.43
N GLN A 22 -3.91 8.55 -25.90
CA GLN A 22 -4.14 9.67 -26.81
C GLN A 22 -4.28 10.97 -26.03
N ILE A 23 -3.22 11.77 -26.00
CA ILE A 23 -3.22 13.09 -25.34
C ILE A 23 -4.00 14.08 -26.21
N MET A 24 -5.12 14.59 -25.67
CA MET A 24 -6.00 15.55 -26.37
C MET A 24 -5.58 16.99 -26.09
N GLU A 25 -5.24 17.28 -24.83
CA GLU A 25 -4.87 18.62 -24.37
C GLU A 25 -3.73 18.52 -23.35
N ARG A 26 -2.74 19.40 -23.48
CA ARG A 26 -1.60 19.50 -22.57
C ARG A 26 -1.50 20.92 -22.06
N SER A 27 -1.84 21.12 -20.80
CA SER A 27 -1.68 22.36 -20.06
C SER A 27 -0.69 22.15 -18.90
N PRO A 28 0.01 23.20 -18.42
CA PRO A 28 0.84 23.10 -17.24
C PRO A 28 0.05 22.67 -15.99
N ALA A 29 -1.23 23.04 -15.89
CA ALA A 29 -2.08 22.72 -14.73
C ALA A 29 -2.89 21.42 -14.90
N HIS A 30 -3.23 21.04 -16.14
CA HIS A 30 -4.05 19.85 -16.42
C HIS A 30 -3.67 19.13 -17.71
N VAL A 31 -3.98 17.85 -17.80
CA VAL A 31 -3.82 17.04 -19.01
C VAL A 31 -5.12 16.30 -19.28
N THR A 32 -5.67 16.50 -20.48
CA THR A 32 -6.85 15.78 -20.94
C THR A 32 -6.38 14.66 -21.88
N VAL A 33 -6.68 13.41 -21.54
CA VAL A 33 -6.21 12.21 -22.23
C VAL A 33 -7.33 11.22 -22.43
N LYS A 34 -7.36 10.56 -23.59
CA LYS A 34 -8.14 9.36 -23.82
C LYS A 34 -7.25 8.15 -23.56
N LEU A 35 -7.65 7.31 -22.60
CA LEU A 35 -6.84 6.17 -22.17
C LEU A 35 -6.71 5.13 -23.27
N SER A 36 -5.59 4.41 -23.29
CA SER A 36 -5.44 3.19 -24.08
C SER A 36 -6.20 2.02 -23.43
N PRO A 37 -6.46 0.91 -24.17
CA PRO A 37 -7.14 -0.25 -23.61
C PRO A 37 -6.45 -0.83 -22.36
N GLU A 38 -5.12 -0.86 -22.35
CA GLU A 38 -4.34 -1.36 -21.22
C GLU A 38 -4.42 -0.41 -20.02
N ALA A 39 -4.28 0.89 -20.25
CA ALA A 39 -4.41 1.90 -19.20
C ALA A 39 -5.83 1.96 -18.61
N ASP A 40 -6.88 1.83 -19.44
CA ASP A 40 -8.26 1.85 -18.98
C ASP A 40 -8.60 0.62 -18.12
N LYS A 41 -8.10 -0.57 -18.50
CA LYS A 41 -8.20 -1.79 -17.66
C LYS A 41 -7.58 -1.59 -16.29
N ALA A 42 -6.38 -1.01 -16.24
CA ALA A 42 -5.65 -0.81 -15.00
C ALA A 42 -6.28 0.27 -14.10
N LEU A 43 -6.82 1.35 -14.71
CA LEU A 43 -7.24 2.54 -13.96
C LEU A 43 -8.74 2.59 -13.67
N THR A 44 -9.62 2.07 -14.54
CA THR A 44 -11.06 2.39 -14.45
C THR A 44 -11.89 1.37 -13.67
N ASN A 45 -11.32 0.25 -13.22
CA ASN A 45 -12.02 -0.81 -12.47
C ASN A 45 -13.36 -1.21 -13.13
N ARG A 46 -13.34 -1.47 -14.45
CA ARG A 46 -14.50 -1.88 -15.26
C ARG A 46 -14.39 -3.34 -15.74
N PRO A 47 -14.32 -4.35 -14.85
CA PRO A 47 -14.05 -5.73 -15.24
C PRO A 47 -15.15 -6.32 -16.14
N TYR A 48 -16.42 -5.97 -15.91
CA TYR A 48 -17.54 -6.46 -16.72
C TYR A 48 -17.51 -5.94 -18.15
N TYR A 49 -17.14 -4.67 -18.34
CA TYR A 49 -17.00 -4.07 -19.67
C TYR A 49 -15.90 -4.78 -20.46
N TRP A 50 -14.72 -4.94 -19.86
CA TRP A 50 -13.60 -5.60 -20.50
C TRP A 50 -13.88 -7.08 -20.78
N GLY A 51 -14.52 -7.79 -19.86
CA GLY A 51 -14.96 -9.17 -20.10
C GLY A 51 -15.99 -9.30 -21.24
N PHE A 52 -16.84 -8.30 -21.45
CA PHE A 52 -17.73 -8.26 -22.61
C PHE A 52 -16.95 -8.00 -23.91
N VAL A 53 -16.09 -6.98 -23.94
CA VAL A 53 -15.29 -6.61 -25.11
C VAL A 53 -14.40 -7.76 -25.56
N GLU A 54 -13.72 -8.43 -24.62
CA GLU A 54 -12.84 -9.57 -24.92
C GLU A 54 -13.60 -10.78 -25.47
N ARG A 55 -14.80 -11.05 -24.94
CA ARG A 55 -15.62 -12.18 -25.39
C ARG A 55 -16.31 -11.92 -26.72
N THR A 56 -16.69 -10.67 -27.00
CA THR A 56 -17.42 -10.31 -28.22
C THR A 56 -16.51 -9.86 -29.35
N GLY A 57 -15.27 -9.48 -29.06
CA GLY A 57 -14.36 -8.88 -30.05
C GLY A 57 -14.81 -7.50 -30.51
N ALA A 58 -15.72 -6.85 -29.79
CA ALA A 58 -16.18 -5.50 -30.10
C ALA A 58 -15.02 -4.48 -30.00
N PRO A 59 -15.07 -3.36 -30.76
CA PRO A 59 -14.07 -2.31 -30.61
C PRO A 59 -14.10 -1.72 -29.18
N ALA A 60 -12.92 -1.55 -28.59
CA ALA A 60 -12.79 -1.03 -27.23
C ALA A 60 -13.05 0.49 -27.18
N GLU A 61 -14.06 0.88 -26.41
CA GLU A 61 -14.39 2.23 -26.02
C GLU A 61 -13.79 2.53 -24.64
N THR A 62 -12.68 3.26 -24.66
CA THR A 62 -11.94 3.67 -23.46
C THR A 62 -12.42 5.02 -22.92
N MET A 63 -12.26 5.22 -21.61
CA MET A 63 -12.64 6.46 -20.94
C MET A 63 -11.65 7.60 -21.24
N SER A 64 -12.14 8.82 -21.15
CA SER A 64 -11.32 10.04 -21.21
C SER A 64 -11.26 10.70 -19.85
N PHE A 65 -10.07 11.16 -19.44
CA PHE A 65 -9.83 11.80 -18.16
C PHE A 65 -9.18 13.16 -18.36
N THR A 66 -9.52 14.11 -17.49
CA THR A 66 -8.77 15.34 -17.25
C THR A 66 -8.10 15.21 -15.90
N PHE A 67 -6.78 15.02 -15.93
CA PHE A 67 -5.95 14.99 -14.73
C PHE A 67 -5.50 16.40 -14.39
N VAL A 68 -5.87 16.88 -13.20
CA VAL A 68 -5.49 18.19 -12.69
C VAL A 68 -4.36 18.03 -11.68
N PHE A 69 -3.20 18.62 -11.94
CA PHE A 69 -2.03 18.51 -11.08
C PHE A 69 -1.95 19.64 -10.06
N ASP A 70 -2.48 20.81 -10.42
CA ASP A 70 -2.54 21.98 -9.56
C ASP A 70 -3.97 22.55 -9.53
N PRO A 71 -4.75 22.29 -8.45
CA PRO A 71 -6.16 22.65 -8.42
C PRO A 71 -6.37 24.17 -8.46
N ASP A 72 -5.51 24.94 -7.78
CA ASP A 72 -5.61 26.40 -7.69
C ASP A 72 -5.35 27.07 -9.04
N ALA A 73 -4.28 26.65 -9.74
CA ALA A 73 -3.96 27.17 -11.07
C ALA A 73 -5.02 26.78 -12.11
N TYR A 74 -5.59 25.58 -11.98
CA TYR A 74 -6.68 25.12 -12.85
C TYR A 74 -7.97 25.91 -12.63
N GLN A 75 -8.32 26.22 -11.38
CA GLN A 75 -9.49 27.07 -11.07
C GLN A 75 -9.32 28.48 -11.65
N GLN A 76 -8.16 29.10 -11.47
CA GLN A 76 -7.87 30.41 -12.05
C GLN A 76 -7.93 30.40 -13.58
N ALA A 77 -7.45 29.33 -14.22
CA ALA A 77 -7.54 29.17 -15.67
C ALA A 77 -9.00 29.10 -16.14
N LEU A 78 -9.85 28.33 -15.44
CA LEU A 78 -11.29 28.26 -15.75
C LEU A 78 -11.99 29.61 -15.54
N GLU A 79 -11.74 30.29 -14.42
CA GLU A 79 -12.32 31.61 -14.13
C GLU A 79 -11.88 32.66 -15.17
N ALA A 80 -10.62 32.60 -15.61
CA ALA A 80 -10.10 33.47 -16.67
C ALA A 80 -10.76 33.17 -18.03
N GLU A 81 -11.01 31.90 -18.36
CA GLU A 81 -11.75 31.52 -19.57
C GLU A 81 -13.22 31.95 -19.51
N GLU A 82 -13.88 31.78 -18.37
CA GLU A 82 -15.26 32.25 -18.15
C GLU A 82 -15.36 33.78 -18.23
N ALA A 83 -14.43 34.50 -17.59
CA ALA A 83 -14.37 35.96 -17.67
C ALA A 83 -14.12 36.44 -19.11
N LYS A 84 -13.27 35.74 -19.86
CA LYS A 84 -13.00 36.02 -21.27
C LYS A 84 -14.22 35.72 -22.15
N ALA A 85 -14.93 34.62 -21.90
CA ALA A 85 -16.18 34.28 -22.58
C ALA A 85 -17.30 35.27 -22.28
N ALA A 86 -17.39 35.79 -21.06
CA ALA A 86 -18.33 36.84 -20.67
C ALA A 86 -18.02 38.18 -21.35
N GLN A 87 -16.73 38.52 -21.55
CA GLN A 87 -16.31 39.72 -22.27
C GLN A 87 -16.51 39.64 -23.79
N LEU A 88 -16.51 38.43 -24.37
CA LEU A 88 -16.77 38.17 -25.79
C LEU A 88 -18.26 37.98 -26.13
N ALA A 89 -19.15 38.01 -25.15
CA ALA A 89 -20.59 38.04 -25.39
C ALA A 89 -21.00 39.41 -26.00
N PRO A 90 -21.81 39.45 -27.08
CA PRO A 90 -22.19 40.71 -27.70
C PRO A 90 -22.96 41.60 -26.71
N PRO A 91 -22.75 42.93 -26.73
CA PRO A 91 -23.53 43.84 -25.90
C PRO A 91 -25.00 43.73 -26.28
N ALA A 92 -25.85 43.47 -25.28
CA ALA A 92 -27.30 43.49 -25.45
C ALA A 92 -27.73 44.84 -26.04
N SER A 93 -28.53 44.80 -27.11
CA SER A 93 -29.12 45.98 -27.74
C SER A 93 -29.87 46.82 -26.70
N PRO A 94 -29.66 48.15 -26.63
CA PRO A 94 -30.32 48.98 -25.63
C PRO A 94 -31.75 49.24 -26.07
N GLY A 95 -32.71 48.51 -25.51
CA GLY A 95 -34.13 48.72 -25.80
C GLY A 95 -35.06 47.69 -25.18
N ALA A 96 -35.18 47.67 -23.85
CA ALA A 96 -36.36 47.24 -23.11
C ALA A 96 -36.23 47.61 -21.62
N ASP A 97 -37.36 47.86 -20.96
CA ASP A 97 -37.57 48.53 -19.67
C ASP A 97 -36.72 48.09 -18.46
N PRO A 98 -36.48 48.99 -17.48
CA PRO A 98 -35.77 48.68 -16.25
C PRO A 98 -36.73 48.03 -15.24
N GLY A 99 -36.78 46.71 -15.17
CA GLY A 99 -37.63 46.06 -14.19
C GLY A 99 -37.75 44.55 -14.24
N THR A 100 -36.68 43.80 -14.50
CA THR A 100 -36.61 42.36 -14.19
C THR A 100 -35.17 41.85 -14.29
N PRO A 101 -34.66 41.04 -13.35
CA PRO A 101 -33.31 40.48 -13.45
C PRO A 101 -33.28 39.40 -14.54
N GLU A 102 -32.67 39.71 -15.69
CA GLU A 102 -32.52 38.82 -16.83
C GLU A 102 -31.54 37.67 -16.55
N ALA A 103 -32.03 36.44 -16.68
CA ALA A 103 -31.25 35.21 -16.74
C ALA A 103 -30.78 34.92 -18.18
N PRO A 104 -29.63 34.24 -18.38
CA PRO A 104 -29.04 34.07 -19.70
C PRO A 104 -29.70 32.93 -20.51
N LYS A 105 -29.98 33.24 -21.79
CA LYS A 105 -30.16 32.32 -22.94
C LYS A 105 -31.39 31.39 -22.89
N GLU A 106 -32.53 31.96 -23.25
CA GLU A 106 -33.76 31.24 -23.54
C GLU A 106 -33.71 30.47 -24.87
N THR A 107 -33.16 29.25 -24.83
CA THR A 107 -33.44 28.24 -25.87
C THR A 107 -34.93 27.91 -25.78
N ILE A 108 -35.64 27.72 -26.91
CA ILE A 108 -37.11 27.52 -26.92
C ILE A 108 -37.55 26.41 -25.95
N LEU A 109 -36.79 25.31 -25.84
CA LEU A 109 -37.04 24.27 -24.84
C LEU A 109 -36.93 24.76 -23.38
N GLY A 110 -36.02 25.68 -23.07
CA GLY A 110 -35.80 26.24 -21.73
C GLY A 110 -36.93 27.15 -21.27
N ARG A 111 -37.67 27.78 -22.19
CA ARG A 111 -38.88 28.56 -21.86
C ARG A 111 -40.04 27.67 -21.39
N TYR A 112 -40.15 26.45 -21.91
CA TYR A 112 -41.24 25.52 -21.59
C TYR A 112 -40.91 24.55 -20.45
N PHE A 113 -39.63 24.20 -20.28
CA PHE A 113 -39.20 23.19 -19.31
C PHE A 113 -38.30 23.74 -18.18
N GLY A 114 -38.12 25.06 -18.10
CA GLY A 114 -37.15 25.68 -17.19
C GLY A 114 -35.70 25.48 -17.66
N ILE A 115 -34.74 26.08 -16.95
CA ILE A 115 -33.31 25.76 -17.12
C ILE A 115 -33.17 24.28 -16.74
N VAL A 116 -33.16 23.40 -17.72
CA VAL A 116 -32.78 22.01 -17.50
C VAL A 116 -31.29 22.07 -17.19
N PRO A 117 -30.85 21.84 -15.92
CA PRO A 117 -29.43 21.70 -15.68
C PRO A 117 -28.96 20.61 -16.63
N SER A 118 -27.91 20.87 -17.40
CA SER A 118 -27.35 19.86 -18.30
C SER A 118 -27.12 18.61 -17.47
N LEU A 119 -27.98 17.60 -17.65
CA LEU A 119 -27.86 16.34 -16.93
C LEU A 119 -26.43 15.87 -17.15
N PRO A 120 -25.69 15.51 -16.09
CA PRO A 120 -24.33 15.02 -16.27
C PRO A 120 -24.41 13.87 -17.27
N GLN A 121 -23.77 14.05 -18.44
CA GLN A 121 -23.81 13.09 -19.53
C GLN A 121 -23.31 11.74 -19.00
N LEU A 122 -24.23 10.86 -18.66
CA LEU A 122 -23.94 9.53 -18.14
C LEU A 122 -23.81 8.61 -19.37
N GLY A 123 -22.64 8.63 -20.02
CA GLY A 123 -22.39 7.87 -21.23
C GLY A 123 -20.94 7.95 -21.74
N PRO A 124 -20.57 7.06 -22.68
CA PRO A 124 -19.26 7.08 -23.33
C PRO A 124 -19.05 8.42 -24.04
N GLY A 125 -17.98 9.14 -23.68
CA GLY A 125 -17.71 10.51 -24.11
C GLY A 125 -17.64 11.53 -22.97
N ARG A 126 -18.06 11.18 -21.75
CA ARG A 126 -17.80 12.02 -20.57
C ARG A 126 -16.31 12.03 -20.26
N ILE A 127 -15.73 13.23 -20.21
CA ILE A 127 -14.38 13.44 -19.70
C ILE A 127 -14.47 13.54 -18.18
N LEU A 128 -13.87 12.57 -17.48
CA LEU A 128 -13.84 12.54 -16.02
C LEU A 128 -12.72 13.44 -15.51
N LYS A 129 -13.06 14.46 -14.71
CA LYS A 129 -12.07 15.28 -14.03
C LYS A 129 -11.64 14.60 -12.74
N GLU A 130 -10.34 14.49 -12.52
CA GLU A 130 -9.76 14.01 -11.27
C GLU A 130 -8.48 14.76 -10.90
N ASP A 131 -8.32 15.03 -9.61
CA ASP A 131 -7.16 15.74 -9.09
C ASP A 131 -6.04 14.74 -8.76
N VAL A 132 -4.87 14.93 -9.38
CA VAL A 132 -3.69 14.06 -9.30
C VAL A 132 -2.57 14.79 -8.58
N VAL A 133 -2.74 14.92 -7.27
CA VAL A 133 -1.75 15.50 -6.35
C VAL A 133 -1.00 14.39 -5.60
N TYR A 134 0.18 14.68 -5.05
CA TYR A 134 0.89 13.74 -4.19
C TYR A 134 0.01 13.29 -3.01
N GLY A 135 -0.18 11.98 -2.86
CA GLY A 135 -1.10 11.40 -1.88
C GLY A 135 -2.52 11.14 -2.40
N SER A 136 -2.86 11.55 -3.63
CA SER A 136 -4.16 11.23 -4.21
C SER A 136 -4.28 9.73 -4.54
N ARG A 137 -5.49 9.19 -4.41
CA ARG A 137 -5.78 7.78 -4.72
C ARG A 137 -5.47 7.46 -6.18
N ARG A 138 -5.75 8.39 -7.10
CA ARG A 138 -5.48 8.20 -8.53
C ARG A 138 -3.99 8.08 -8.81
N LEU A 139 -3.17 8.94 -8.19
CA LEU A 139 -1.73 8.86 -8.35
C LEU A 139 -1.18 7.51 -7.83
N GLN A 140 -1.65 7.06 -6.66
CA GLN A 140 -1.29 5.75 -6.12
C GLN A 140 -1.69 4.60 -7.06
N GLN A 141 -2.87 4.68 -7.70
CA GLN A 141 -3.29 3.70 -8.69
C GLN A 141 -2.37 3.68 -9.90
N ILE A 142 -1.96 4.84 -10.41
CA ILE A 142 -1.00 4.95 -11.52
C ILE A 142 0.37 4.37 -11.11
N PHE A 143 0.85 4.65 -9.90
CA PHE A 143 2.09 4.06 -9.38
C PHE A 143 2.01 2.54 -9.28
N ASN A 144 0.91 2.01 -8.76
CA ASN A 144 0.72 0.56 -8.65
C ASN A 144 0.63 -0.09 -10.04
N ALA A 145 -0.14 0.50 -10.96
CA ALA A 145 -0.28 0.01 -12.33
C ALA A 145 1.08 0.03 -13.08
N ALA A 146 1.85 1.10 -12.93
CA ALA A 146 3.19 1.20 -13.51
C ALA A 146 4.15 0.15 -12.92
N ARG A 147 4.09 -0.08 -11.59
CA ARG A 147 4.90 -1.09 -10.91
C ARG A 147 4.53 -2.51 -11.35
N GLU A 148 3.24 -2.79 -11.51
CA GLU A 148 2.74 -4.09 -11.98
C GLU A 148 3.12 -4.34 -13.43
N GLY A 149 2.92 -3.35 -14.32
CA GLY A 149 3.31 -3.44 -15.73
C GLY A 149 4.82 -3.51 -15.94
N GLY A 150 5.60 -2.88 -15.07
CA GLY A 150 7.07 -2.90 -15.10
C GLY A 150 7.72 -4.01 -14.27
N ALA A 151 6.93 -4.90 -13.65
CA ALA A 151 7.46 -5.94 -12.74
C ALA A 151 8.33 -6.97 -13.48
N PHE A 152 7.97 -7.29 -14.72
CA PHE A 152 8.70 -8.22 -15.57
C PHE A 152 8.93 -7.64 -16.97
N VAL A 153 10.13 -7.81 -17.50
CA VAL A 153 10.46 -7.37 -18.87
C VAL A 153 11.12 -8.51 -19.64
N ASN A 154 10.82 -8.65 -20.93
CA ASN A 154 11.53 -9.56 -21.82
C ASN A 154 12.21 -8.75 -22.93
N LEU A 155 13.55 -8.71 -22.93
CA LEU A 155 14.34 -7.91 -23.85
C LEU A 155 15.34 -8.76 -24.64
N PHE A 156 15.59 -8.30 -25.86
CA PHE A 156 16.55 -8.86 -26.80
C PHE A 156 17.58 -7.80 -27.15
N GLU A 157 18.86 -8.18 -27.09
CA GLU A 157 19.93 -7.37 -27.67
C GLU A 157 19.62 -7.11 -29.15
N GLN A 158 19.88 -5.89 -29.63
CA GLN A 158 19.69 -5.54 -31.03
C GLN A 158 20.97 -5.82 -31.81
N ALA A 159 20.81 -6.46 -32.97
CA ALA A 159 21.93 -6.82 -33.81
C ALA A 159 22.56 -5.57 -34.45
N ALA A 160 23.87 -5.42 -34.33
CA ALA A 160 24.60 -4.43 -35.13
C ALA A 160 24.36 -4.68 -36.63
N LYS A 161 24.34 -3.61 -37.44
CA LYS A 161 24.08 -3.68 -38.90
C LYS A 161 24.93 -4.72 -39.64
N ARG A 162 26.14 -5.01 -39.15
CA ARG A 162 27.03 -6.05 -39.68
C ARG A 162 26.47 -7.45 -39.50
N GLN A 163 25.88 -7.75 -38.34
CA GLN A 163 25.32 -9.06 -38.02
C GLN A 163 24.05 -9.35 -38.83
N LEU A 164 23.23 -8.33 -39.10
CA LEU A 164 22.05 -8.47 -39.96
C LEU A 164 22.41 -8.94 -41.37
N ARG A 165 23.59 -8.57 -41.87
CA ARG A 165 24.11 -8.96 -43.20
C ARG A 165 24.96 -10.24 -43.17
N ALA A 166 25.17 -10.84 -42.00
CA ALA A 166 25.98 -12.05 -41.88
C ALA A 166 25.21 -13.27 -42.38
N THR A 167 25.93 -14.22 -42.99
CA THR A 167 25.34 -15.47 -43.50
C THR A 167 24.93 -16.42 -42.37
N ALA A 168 25.66 -16.41 -41.25
CA ALA A 168 25.37 -17.25 -40.10
C ALA A 168 24.52 -16.48 -39.08
N PRO A 169 23.41 -17.06 -38.59
CA PRO A 169 22.62 -16.44 -37.55
C PRO A 169 23.42 -16.38 -36.24
N ALA A 170 23.30 -15.27 -35.51
CA ALA A 170 23.85 -15.20 -34.17
C ALA A 170 22.87 -15.81 -33.16
N VAL A 171 23.42 -16.18 -32.01
CA VAL A 171 22.75 -17.04 -31.06
C VAL A 171 22.70 -16.32 -29.72
N TYR A 172 21.50 -16.17 -29.15
CA TYR A 172 21.31 -15.54 -27.85
C TYR A 172 21.31 -16.55 -26.72
N GLU A 173 22.08 -16.23 -25.70
CA GLU A 173 22.00 -16.84 -24.40
C GLU A 173 20.87 -16.19 -23.58
N PRO A 174 19.96 -16.97 -22.99
CA PRO A 174 18.92 -16.45 -22.10
C PRO A 174 19.49 -16.22 -20.69
N TRP A 175 19.25 -15.02 -20.16
CA TRP A 175 19.63 -14.57 -18.82
C TRP A 175 18.38 -14.17 -18.04
N LEU A 176 18.31 -14.58 -16.77
CA LEU A 176 17.34 -14.07 -15.81
C LEU A 176 18.03 -12.98 -14.97
N GLY A 177 17.56 -11.74 -15.08
CA GLY A 177 18.01 -10.63 -14.24
C GLY A 177 16.97 -10.31 -13.17
N VAL A 178 17.39 -10.13 -11.93
CA VAL A 178 16.51 -9.77 -10.80
C VAL A 178 17.12 -8.61 -10.03
N CYS A 179 16.31 -7.59 -9.77
CA CYS A 179 16.66 -6.46 -8.92
C CYS A 179 16.13 -6.71 -7.52
N PHE A 180 17.03 -7.02 -6.60
CA PHE A 180 16.74 -7.16 -5.18
C PHE A 180 16.95 -5.84 -4.45
N LYS A 181 16.00 -5.47 -3.61
CA LYS A 181 16.19 -4.46 -2.58
C LYS A 181 16.48 -5.14 -1.25
N VAL A 182 17.61 -4.78 -0.67
CA VAL A 182 17.99 -5.18 0.68
C VAL A 182 17.82 -3.96 1.59
N GLU A 183 16.94 -4.08 2.57
CA GLU A 183 16.70 -3.05 3.58
C GLU A 183 17.27 -3.52 4.91
N PHE A 184 18.24 -2.78 5.45
CA PHE A 184 18.74 -2.91 6.81
C PHE A 184 18.01 -1.87 7.66
N ALA A 185 17.19 -2.31 8.61
CA ALA A 185 16.34 -1.44 9.40
C ALA A 185 16.53 -1.68 10.90
N CYS A 186 16.70 -0.60 11.64
CA CYS A 186 16.64 -0.48 13.10
C CYS A 186 16.15 0.96 13.38
N ASP A 187 16.85 1.70 14.26
CA ASP A 187 16.68 3.14 14.44
C ASP A 187 16.92 3.93 13.14
N LEU A 188 17.86 3.44 12.33
CA LEU A 188 18.19 3.93 11.00
C LEU A 188 17.78 2.91 9.93
N LYS A 189 17.42 3.41 8.75
CA LYS A 189 17.13 2.58 7.57
C LYS A 189 18.18 2.81 6.50
N LYS A 190 18.83 1.74 6.06
CA LYS A 190 19.72 1.72 4.90
C LYS A 190 19.12 0.80 3.83
N GLU A 191 18.99 1.31 2.61
CA GLU A 191 18.48 0.53 1.47
C GLU A 191 19.59 0.37 0.43
N GLU A 192 19.73 -0.84 -0.08
CA GLU A 192 20.67 -1.17 -1.17
C GLU A 192 19.94 -1.91 -2.29
N LEU A 193 20.30 -1.57 -3.53
CA LEU A 193 19.77 -2.21 -4.72
C LEU A 193 20.85 -3.11 -5.34
N HIS A 194 20.54 -4.39 -5.47
CA HIS A 194 21.40 -5.43 -6.02
C HIS A 194 20.78 -5.98 -7.29
N PHE A 195 21.37 -5.68 -8.45
CA PHE A 195 20.87 -6.14 -9.72
C PHE A 195 21.71 -7.28 -10.28
N ILE A 196 21.27 -8.50 -9.99
CA ILE A 196 22.01 -9.74 -10.22
C ILE A 196 21.39 -10.48 -11.41
N GLY A 197 22.22 -11.09 -12.25
CA GLY A 197 21.79 -11.90 -13.37
C GLY A 197 22.34 -13.31 -13.30
N ILE A 198 21.57 -14.30 -13.76
CA ILE A 198 22.00 -15.68 -13.92
C ILE A 198 21.79 -16.14 -15.37
N SER A 199 22.80 -16.80 -15.95
CA SER A 199 22.62 -17.47 -17.24
C SER A 199 21.75 -18.72 -17.05
N LEU A 200 20.66 -18.80 -17.79
CA LEU A 200 19.79 -19.99 -17.77
C LEU A 200 20.39 -21.17 -18.54
N ARG A 201 21.55 -20.97 -19.18
CA ARG A 201 22.28 -22.03 -19.88
C ARG A 201 23.44 -22.57 -19.06
N THR A 202 24.30 -21.70 -18.52
CA THR A 202 25.51 -22.10 -17.78
C THR A 202 25.28 -22.14 -16.27
N GLY A 203 24.28 -21.43 -15.76
CA GLY A 203 24.10 -21.22 -14.32
C GLY A 203 25.06 -20.18 -13.72
N GLU A 204 25.83 -19.47 -14.55
CA GLU A 204 26.76 -18.44 -14.08
C GLU A 204 26.01 -17.22 -13.54
N ILE A 205 26.39 -16.76 -12.34
CA ILE A 205 25.80 -15.61 -11.65
C ILE A 205 26.71 -14.39 -11.80
N VAL A 206 26.12 -13.24 -12.15
CA VAL A 206 26.79 -11.95 -12.36
C VAL A 206 26.14 -10.88 -11.48
N GLU A 207 26.88 -10.33 -10.53
CA GLU A 207 26.36 -9.39 -9.52
C GLU A 207 26.10 -7.98 -10.06
N LYS A 208 26.92 -7.50 -10.99
CA LYS A 208 26.77 -6.18 -11.62
C LYS A 208 26.12 -6.31 -12.99
N PHE A 209 24.99 -7.02 -13.05
CA PHE A 209 24.35 -7.35 -14.32
C PHE A 209 23.93 -6.09 -15.09
N GLY A 210 23.58 -5.00 -14.39
CA GLY A 210 23.28 -3.71 -15.01
C GLY A 210 24.43 -3.15 -15.84
N SER A 211 25.69 -3.34 -15.42
CA SER A 211 26.86 -2.91 -16.21
C SER A 211 26.99 -3.69 -17.53
N LYS A 212 26.50 -4.93 -17.57
CA LYS A 212 26.45 -5.76 -18.78
C LYS A 212 25.34 -5.29 -19.73
N LEU A 213 24.21 -4.82 -19.20
CA LEU A 213 23.08 -4.32 -19.99
C LEU A 213 23.29 -2.91 -20.54
N ASN A 214 23.84 -1.98 -19.74
CA ASN A 214 23.96 -0.55 -20.10
C ASN A 214 24.78 -0.27 -21.37
N ARG A 215 25.57 -1.25 -21.83
CA ARG A 215 26.41 -1.14 -23.04
C ARG A 215 25.71 -1.61 -24.32
N ARG A 216 24.46 -2.06 -24.22
CA ARG A 216 23.76 -2.79 -25.28
C ARG A 216 22.42 -2.14 -25.57
N ASP A 217 22.06 -2.11 -26.85
CA ASP A 217 20.73 -1.69 -27.28
C ASP A 217 19.76 -2.85 -27.08
N LEU A 218 18.77 -2.67 -26.21
CA LEU A 218 17.79 -3.68 -25.86
C LEU A 218 16.42 -3.28 -26.39
N SER A 219 15.68 -4.23 -26.96
CA SER A 219 14.30 -4.01 -27.37
C SER A 219 13.46 -5.28 -27.14
N PRO A 220 12.14 -5.15 -26.94
CA PRO A 220 11.23 -6.29 -26.75
C PRO A 220 11.06 -7.13 -28.03
N ARG A 221 11.55 -6.65 -29.18
CA ARG A 221 11.47 -7.36 -30.47
C ARG A 221 12.75 -8.12 -30.76
N LEU A 222 12.59 -9.38 -31.13
CA LEU A 222 13.68 -10.21 -31.65
C LEU A 222 14.24 -9.61 -32.94
N ALA A 223 15.56 -9.43 -32.99
CA ALA A 223 16.25 -8.95 -34.20
C ALA A 223 16.27 -10.02 -35.30
N GLU A 224 16.34 -9.59 -36.56
CA GLU A 224 16.45 -10.50 -37.71
C GLU A 224 17.78 -11.30 -37.67
N ASN A 225 17.78 -12.48 -38.27
CA ASN A 225 18.94 -13.39 -38.35
C ASN A 225 19.51 -13.81 -36.98
N MET A 226 18.63 -14.05 -36.01
CA MET A 226 19.00 -14.39 -34.65
C MET A 226 18.11 -15.48 -34.05
N HIS A 227 18.69 -16.37 -33.23
CA HIS A 227 17.96 -17.44 -32.57
C HIS A 227 18.25 -17.49 -31.07
N VAL A 228 17.22 -17.78 -30.29
CA VAL A 228 17.31 -17.95 -28.83
C VAL A 228 17.72 -19.38 -28.49
N GLN A 229 18.71 -19.54 -27.61
CA GLN A 229 19.08 -20.86 -27.10
C GLN A 229 18.08 -21.38 -26.08
N THR A 230 18.02 -22.70 -25.98
CA THR A 230 17.23 -23.37 -24.96
C THR A 230 17.85 -23.17 -23.57
N ALA A 231 17.02 -22.82 -22.60
CA ALA A 231 17.38 -22.80 -21.19
C ALA A 231 17.62 -24.23 -20.69
N LYS A 232 18.71 -24.44 -19.95
CA LYS A 232 19.00 -25.70 -19.25
C LYS A 232 18.50 -25.66 -17.80
N VAL A 233 18.52 -24.48 -17.20
CA VAL A 233 18.07 -24.22 -15.83
C VAL A 233 16.64 -23.69 -15.89
N SER A 234 15.76 -24.22 -15.04
CA SER A 234 14.39 -23.71 -14.93
C SER A 234 14.38 -22.33 -14.25
N LEU A 235 13.32 -21.54 -14.49
CA LEU A 235 13.21 -20.21 -13.88
C LEU A 235 13.11 -20.26 -12.35
N SER A 236 12.45 -21.28 -11.79
CA SER A 236 12.35 -21.46 -10.34
C SER A 236 13.70 -21.80 -9.72
N ASP A 237 14.47 -22.68 -10.36
CA ASP A 237 15.78 -23.07 -9.86
C ASP A 237 16.78 -21.91 -9.98
N ALA A 238 16.70 -21.15 -11.07
CA ALA A 238 17.49 -19.94 -11.27
C ALA A 238 17.16 -18.87 -10.21
N GLY A 239 15.88 -18.68 -9.88
CA GLY A 239 15.45 -17.80 -8.79
C GLY A 239 15.99 -18.24 -7.43
N ALA A 240 15.86 -19.54 -7.09
CA ALA A 240 16.39 -20.09 -5.85
C ALA A 240 17.92 -19.98 -5.75
N ALA A 241 18.63 -20.11 -6.88
CA ALA A 241 20.07 -19.92 -6.95
C ALA A 241 20.47 -18.45 -6.69
N LEU A 242 19.73 -17.48 -7.26
CA LEU A 242 19.95 -16.06 -7.00
C LEU A 242 19.66 -15.69 -5.53
N GLU A 243 18.57 -16.22 -4.96
CA GLU A 243 18.25 -16.05 -3.54
C GLU A 243 19.37 -16.60 -2.66
N SER A 244 19.83 -17.83 -2.92
CA SER A 244 20.91 -18.47 -2.16
C SER A 244 22.22 -17.70 -2.27
N HIS A 245 22.56 -17.20 -3.47
CA HIS A 245 23.73 -16.35 -3.70
C HIS A 245 23.67 -15.07 -2.87
N LEU A 246 22.52 -14.39 -2.88
CA LEU A 246 22.31 -13.18 -2.09
C LEU A 246 22.35 -13.46 -0.59
N THR A 247 21.72 -14.55 -0.11
CA THR A 247 21.75 -14.94 1.29
C THR A 247 23.18 -15.21 1.76
N ASN A 248 23.97 -15.97 1.00
CA ASN A 248 25.38 -16.23 1.33
C ASN A 248 26.16 -14.92 1.41
N ARG A 249 25.91 -13.98 0.49
CA ARG A 249 26.57 -12.69 0.52
C ARG A 249 26.18 -11.86 1.74
N LEU A 250 24.91 -11.88 2.12
CA LEU A 250 24.44 -11.19 3.33
C LEU A 250 25.06 -11.78 4.59
N LEU A 251 25.31 -13.09 4.66
CA LEU A 251 25.96 -13.72 5.81
C LEU A 251 27.42 -13.28 6.01
N GLU A 252 28.10 -12.83 4.96
CA GLU A 252 29.49 -12.35 5.02
C GLU A 252 29.62 -10.88 5.43
N LEU A 253 28.52 -10.13 5.52
CA LEU A 253 28.56 -8.71 5.87
C LEU A 253 28.84 -8.50 7.37
N ASP A 254 29.35 -7.32 7.70
CA ASP A 254 29.50 -6.89 9.09
C ASP A 254 28.14 -6.51 9.70
N TYR A 255 27.81 -7.14 10.83
CA TYR A 255 26.60 -6.92 11.61
C TYR A 255 26.84 -6.17 12.93
N SER A 256 28.00 -5.52 13.09
CA SER A 256 28.30 -4.68 14.25
C SER A 256 27.24 -3.59 14.51
N TRP A 257 26.56 -3.12 13.46
CA TRP A 257 25.43 -2.19 13.58
C TRP A 257 24.24 -2.81 14.31
N ALA A 258 23.96 -4.10 14.09
CA ALA A 258 22.85 -4.82 14.69
C ALA A 258 23.12 -5.11 16.17
N GLU A 259 24.38 -5.40 16.52
CA GLU A 259 24.82 -5.55 17.92
C GLU A 259 24.64 -4.24 18.69
N LYS A 260 25.13 -3.12 18.15
CA LYS A 260 24.94 -1.78 18.76
C LYS A 260 23.47 -1.40 18.88
N ALA A 261 22.63 -1.77 17.90
CA ALA A 261 21.20 -1.51 17.96
C ALA A 261 20.53 -2.31 19.09
N LYS A 262 20.95 -3.56 19.32
CA LYS A 262 20.48 -4.36 20.47
C LYS A 262 20.93 -3.78 21.80
N GLU A 263 22.18 -3.36 21.93
CA GLU A 263 22.67 -2.71 23.15
C GLU A 263 21.86 -1.45 23.48
N ARG A 264 21.53 -0.64 22.46
CA ARG A 264 20.65 0.53 22.63
C ARG A 264 19.25 0.14 23.03
N LEU A 265 18.66 -0.89 22.39
CA LEU A 265 17.35 -1.41 22.76
C LEU A 265 17.31 -1.83 24.24
N ASP A 266 18.33 -2.53 24.71
CA ASP A 266 18.41 -2.99 26.11
C ASP A 266 18.49 -1.81 27.08
N LEU A 267 19.23 -0.75 26.74
CA LEU A 267 19.29 0.48 27.52
C LEU A 267 17.93 1.20 27.57
N GLU A 268 17.26 1.37 26.42
CA GLU A 268 15.95 2.02 26.34
C GLU A 268 14.87 1.21 27.08
N LEU A 269 14.89 -0.13 26.96
CA LEU A 269 14.01 -1.00 27.72
C LEU A 269 14.26 -0.89 29.22
N ALA A 270 15.51 -0.81 29.67
CA ALA A 270 15.83 -0.63 31.09
C ALA A 270 15.31 0.72 31.62
N VAL A 271 15.37 1.78 30.82
CA VAL A 271 14.80 3.10 31.17
C VAL A 271 13.28 3.02 31.29
N VAL A 272 12.61 2.40 30.31
CA VAL A 272 11.14 2.20 30.35
C VAL A 272 10.74 1.34 31.55
N ASP A 273 11.45 0.24 31.80
CA ASP A 273 11.19 -0.66 32.92
C ASP A 273 11.33 0.06 34.26
N THR A 274 12.40 0.84 34.45
CA THR A 274 12.62 1.61 35.69
C THR A 274 11.53 2.67 35.91
N TYR A 275 11.12 3.39 34.86
CA TYR A 275 10.07 4.41 34.95
C TYR A 275 8.72 3.80 35.35
N TYR A 276 8.28 2.75 34.64
CA TYR A 276 6.99 2.14 34.92
C TYR A 276 7.00 1.33 36.21
N GLU A 277 8.13 0.77 36.65
CA GLU A 277 8.26 0.17 37.99
C GLU A 277 8.03 1.22 39.09
N ALA A 278 8.62 2.41 38.97
CA ALA A 278 8.43 3.49 39.92
C ALA A 278 6.96 3.94 39.99
N VAL A 279 6.33 4.18 38.82
CA VAL A 279 4.93 4.60 38.74
C VAL A 279 3.98 3.52 39.29
N LEU A 280 4.19 2.25 38.93
CA LEU A 280 3.36 1.15 39.42
C LEU A 280 3.54 0.89 40.94
N ARG A 281 4.68 1.29 41.53
CA ARG A 281 4.94 1.20 42.97
C ARG A 281 4.32 2.39 43.73
N GLU A 282 4.28 3.59 43.16
CA GLU A 282 3.62 4.75 43.79
C GLU A 282 2.08 4.60 43.82
N ASP A 283 1.50 3.92 42.83
CA ASP A 283 0.06 3.64 42.77
C ASP A 283 -0.39 2.44 43.63
N THR A 284 0.50 1.79 44.38
CA THR A 284 0.07 0.82 45.40
C THR A 284 -0.39 1.59 46.64
N PRO A 285 -1.69 1.60 46.99
CA PRO A 285 -2.09 2.11 48.29
C PRO A 285 -1.45 1.22 49.35
N GLU A 286 -0.62 1.80 50.21
CA GLU A 286 -0.23 1.17 51.47
C GLU A 286 -1.52 0.89 52.25
N VAL A 287 -2.00 -0.34 52.18
CA VAL A 287 -2.98 -0.84 53.14
C VAL A 287 -2.15 -1.17 54.37
N ASP A 288 -2.09 -0.23 55.32
CA ASP A 288 -1.65 -0.50 56.68
C ASP A 288 -2.58 -1.59 57.24
N VAL A 289 -2.10 -2.83 57.20
CA VAL A 289 -2.76 -3.92 57.92
C VAL A 289 -2.31 -3.76 59.36
N ASP A 290 -3.15 -3.16 60.20
CA ASP A 290 -3.00 -3.20 61.65
C ASP A 290 -3.00 -4.67 62.10
N VAL A 291 -1.79 -5.20 62.34
CA VAL A 291 -1.59 -6.53 62.92
C VAL A 291 -1.81 -6.40 64.42
N ASP A 292 -3.06 -6.62 64.84
CA ASP A 292 -3.38 -6.77 66.24
C ASP A 292 -2.85 -8.13 66.74
N THR A 293 -2.12 -8.05 67.85
CA THR A 293 -1.42 -9.17 68.47
C THR A 293 -2.42 -10.08 69.17
N THR A 294 -2.50 -11.35 68.79
CA THR A 294 -2.91 -12.39 69.75
C THR A 294 -2.18 -13.70 69.48
N SER A 295 -1.39 -14.09 70.47
CA SER A 295 -0.64 -15.33 70.58
C SER A 295 -1.53 -16.58 70.59
N SER A 296 -1.21 -17.57 69.77
CA SER A 296 -1.33 -18.98 70.19
C SER A 296 -0.32 -19.85 69.45
N SER A 297 0.50 -20.50 70.26
CA SER A 297 1.61 -21.41 70.00
C SER A 297 1.25 -22.62 69.13
N THR A 298 2.14 -23.02 68.22
CA THR A 298 2.61 -24.43 68.15
C THR A 298 3.90 -24.55 67.32
N ASP A 299 4.87 -25.27 67.89
CA ASP A 299 6.19 -25.61 67.37
C ASP A 299 6.16 -26.48 66.11
N GLY A 300 7.24 -26.43 65.31
CA GLY A 300 7.53 -27.45 64.30
C GLY A 300 8.56 -27.06 63.25
N SER A 301 9.84 -27.06 63.63
CA SER A 301 11.03 -27.00 62.78
C SER A 301 11.07 -28.04 61.65
N THR A 302 11.62 -27.69 60.47
CA THR A 302 12.69 -28.43 59.75
C THR A 302 13.19 -27.63 58.52
N ASP A 303 14.49 -27.40 58.48
CA ASP A 303 15.27 -26.82 57.37
C ASP A 303 15.28 -27.70 56.12
N GLN A 304 15.28 -27.08 54.92
CA GLN A 304 16.13 -27.58 53.83
C GLN A 304 16.36 -26.54 52.71
N GLU A 305 17.63 -26.10 52.61
CA GLU A 305 18.24 -25.53 51.41
C GLU A 305 18.21 -26.53 50.25
N TYR A 306 17.99 -26.06 49.01
CA TYR A 306 18.63 -26.63 47.83
C TYR A 306 18.82 -25.57 46.74
N ALA A 307 20.08 -25.37 46.36
CA ALA A 307 20.51 -24.71 45.14
C ALA A 307 20.26 -25.60 43.91
N GLY A 308 20.09 -24.99 42.73
CA GLY A 308 19.92 -25.72 41.48
C GLY A 308 19.92 -24.85 40.22
N THR A 309 21.13 -24.57 39.74
CA THR A 309 21.60 -24.29 38.36
C THR A 309 20.64 -24.50 37.17
N GLY A 310 20.81 -23.64 36.15
CA GLY A 310 19.99 -23.57 34.95
C GLY A 310 20.17 -24.67 33.90
N SER A 311 19.33 -24.59 32.87
CA SER A 311 19.57 -25.19 31.56
C SER A 311 18.80 -24.42 30.49
N PHE A 312 19.54 -23.84 29.55
CA PHE A 312 19.08 -23.26 28.30
C PHE A 312 18.64 -24.38 27.34
N ALA A 313 17.53 -24.19 26.63
CA ALA A 313 17.16 -25.01 25.47
C ALA A 313 16.88 -24.11 24.25
N PRO A 314 17.13 -24.58 23.01
CA PRO A 314 17.46 -23.74 21.87
C PRO A 314 16.25 -23.26 21.05
N ILE A 315 16.52 -22.16 20.34
CA ILE A 315 15.68 -21.45 19.38
C ILE A 315 15.16 -22.39 18.28
N GLN A 316 13.84 -22.41 18.07
CA GLN A 316 13.20 -23.06 16.93
C GLN A 316 13.00 -22.05 15.79
N THR A 317 13.58 -22.36 14.62
CA THR A 317 13.26 -21.72 13.35
C THR A 317 11.89 -22.18 12.85
N SER A 318 10.86 -21.34 12.93
CA SER A 318 9.55 -21.62 12.34
C SER A 318 9.49 -21.16 10.89
N ARG A 319 9.38 -22.13 9.98
CA ARG A 319 9.10 -21.95 8.55
C ARG A 319 7.56 -21.91 8.38
N SER A 320 6.98 -20.74 8.10
CA SER A 320 5.55 -20.63 7.77
C SER A 320 5.35 -20.39 6.26
N GLY A 321 4.71 -21.34 5.59
CA GLY A 321 4.16 -21.15 4.25
C GLY A 321 2.74 -20.56 4.32
N PRO A 322 2.22 -19.97 3.23
CA PRO A 322 0.98 -19.21 3.26
C PRO A 322 -0.25 -20.12 3.29
N SER A 323 -1.02 -20.05 4.38
CA SER A 323 -2.31 -20.73 4.54
C SER A 323 -3.44 -19.92 3.91
N ARG A 324 -4.05 -20.52 2.89
CA ARG A 324 -5.20 -20.03 2.11
C ARG A 324 -6.47 -20.00 2.95
N ILE A 325 -6.94 -18.82 3.34
CA ILE A 325 -8.22 -18.62 4.03
C ILE A 325 -9.37 -18.77 3.01
N LYS A 326 -10.26 -19.72 3.26
CA LYS A 326 -11.54 -19.90 2.55
C LYS A 326 -12.61 -19.09 3.28
N ASN A 327 -13.23 -18.13 2.59
CA ASN A 327 -14.35 -17.35 3.10
C ASN A 327 -15.60 -18.24 3.18
N ALA A 328 -16.09 -18.49 4.40
CA ALA A 328 -17.41 -19.07 4.64
C ALA A 328 -18.44 -17.93 4.78
N ARG A 329 -19.43 -17.97 3.88
CA ARG A 329 -20.54 -17.03 3.73
C ARG A 329 -21.67 -17.43 4.68
N LEU A 330 -22.07 -16.54 5.59
CA LEU A 330 -23.29 -16.70 6.37
C LEU A 330 -24.47 -16.07 5.61
N GLN A 331 -25.56 -16.83 5.48
CA GLN A 331 -26.86 -16.39 4.96
C GLN A 331 -27.76 -15.92 6.11
N PRO A 332 -28.69 -14.98 5.89
CA PRO A 332 -29.68 -14.57 6.88
C PRO A 332 -30.90 -15.50 6.85
N VAL A 333 -31.47 -15.80 8.02
CA VAL A 333 -32.70 -16.60 8.14
C VAL A 333 -33.88 -15.67 8.40
N GLU A 334 -34.95 -15.90 7.65
CA GLU A 334 -36.20 -15.16 7.58
C GLU A 334 -37.11 -15.38 8.80
N SER A 335 -37.85 -14.34 9.14
CA SER A 335 -38.84 -14.27 10.21
C SER A 335 -40.15 -14.94 9.79
N THR A 336 -40.62 -15.93 10.56
CA THR A 336 -42.00 -16.45 10.45
C THR A 336 -42.85 -15.99 11.63
N ASN A 337 -43.90 -15.24 11.30
CA ASN A 337 -45.04 -14.92 12.18
C ASN A 337 -45.89 -16.16 12.43
N VAL A 338 -46.27 -16.41 13.70
CA VAL A 338 -47.51 -17.12 14.05
C VAL A 338 -48.14 -16.41 15.26
N THR A 339 -49.43 -16.09 15.11
CA THR A 339 -50.31 -15.40 16.06
C THR A 339 -51.25 -16.38 16.76
N ILE A 340 -51.82 -15.92 17.89
CA ILE A 340 -53.05 -16.33 18.62
C ILE A 340 -52.68 -16.96 19.98
N GLY A 341 -52.78 -16.23 21.11
CA GLY A 341 -54.01 -15.86 21.86
C GLY A 341 -54.06 -16.80 23.10
N SER A 342 -54.29 -16.43 24.35
CA SER A 342 -55.02 -15.33 25.00
C SER A 342 -54.77 -15.38 26.53
N ASP A 343 -54.82 -14.21 27.17
CA ASP A 343 -55.38 -13.92 28.50
C ASP A 343 -54.70 -14.34 29.83
N VAL A 344 -54.64 -13.31 30.71
CA VAL A 344 -54.57 -13.32 32.19
C VAL A 344 -53.17 -13.72 32.73
N GLU A 345 -52.40 -12.88 33.43
CA GLU A 345 -52.77 -12.11 34.62
C GLU A 345 -51.77 -10.95 34.87
N LEU A 346 -52.32 -9.81 35.28
CA LEU A 346 -51.60 -8.56 35.54
C LEU A 346 -51.12 -8.55 37.00
N ALA A 347 -49.87 -8.93 37.24
CA ALA A 347 -49.19 -8.69 38.50
C ALA A 347 -47.90 -7.91 38.22
N ALA A 348 -48.01 -6.60 38.35
CA ALA A 348 -46.89 -5.69 38.42
C ALA A 348 -46.15 -5.95 39.74
N GLU A 349 -45.11 -6.79 39.71
CA GLU A 349 -44.01 -6.64 40.64
C GLU A 349 -43.09 -5.57 40.07
N ALA A 350 -43.15 -4.39 40.69
CA ALA A 350 -42.12 -3.40 40.59
C ALA A 350 -40.80 -4.07 40.97
N ALA A 351 -39.98 -4.38 39.96
CA ALA A 351 -38.56 -4.57 40.16
C ALA A 351 -38.05 -3.26 40.75
N VAL A 352 -37.90 -3.26 42.07
CA VAL A 352 -37.18 -2.27 42.83
C VAL A 352 -35.88 -2.03 42.09
N GLN A 353 -35.75 -0.85 41.47
CA GLN A 353 -34.46 -0.28 41.20
C GLN A 353 -33.79 -0.14 42.56
N ALA A 354 -33.06 -1.18 42.95
CA ALA A 354 -32.01 -1.04 43.94
C ALA A 354 -30.96 -0.19 43.24
N GLU A 355 -31.13 1.13 43.31
CA GLU A 355 -29.99 2.03 43.35
C GLU A 355 -29.19 1.59 44.58
N SER A 356 -28.32 0.60 44.40
CA SER A 356 -27.25 0.36 45.35
C SER A 356 -26.45 1.65 45.31
N GLU A 357 -26.56 2.48 46.35
CA GLU A 357 -25.55 3.49 46.66
C GLU A 357 -24.22 2.75 46.68
N THR A 358 -23.52 2.72 45.54
CA THR A 358 -22.16 2.23 45.50
C THR A 358 -21.37 3.21 46.33
N ASP A 359 -20.79 2.68 47.40
CA ASP A 359 -19.92 3.42 48.28
C ASP A 359 -18.89 4.18 47.41
N PRO A 360 -18.77 5.51 47.50
CA PRO A 360 -17.83 6.28 46.68
C PRO A 360 -16.39 5.75 46.77
N GLU A 361 -16.07 5.03 47.85
CA GLU A 361 -14.81 4.32 48.03
C GLU A 361 -14.66 3.09 47.11
N GLN A 362 -15.74 2.34 46.86
CA GLN A 362 -15.73 1.21 45.92
C GLN A 362 -15.60 1.66 44.47
N ASP A 363 -16.23 2.76 44.09
CA ASP A 363 -16.10 3.30 42.73
C ASP A 363 -14.71 3.90 42.49
N LYS A 364 -14.10 4.52 43.52
CA LYS A 364 -12.69 4.94 43.50
C LYS A 364 -11.73 3.76 43.39
N ALA A 365 -12.00 2.65 44.10
CA ALA A 365 -11.20 1.44 44.01
C ALA A 365 -11.29 0.77 42.63
N ARG A 366 -12.49 0.72 42.04
CA ARG A 366 -12.70 0.25 40.66
C ARG A 366 -11.95 1.12 39.65
N GLN A 367 -12.01 2.43 39.81
CA GLN A 367 -11.28 3.36 38.95
C GLN A 367 -9.76 3.16 39.07
N ALA A 368 -9.22 2.98 40.28
CA ALA A 368 -7.79 2.71 40.49
C ALA A 368 -7.33 1.39 39.85
N VAL A 369 -8.17 0.34 39.87
CA VAL A 369 -7.88 -0.92 39.18
C VAL A 369 -7.85 -0.73 37.67
N LEU A 370 -8.81 0.01 37.11
CA LEU A 370 -8.86 0.33 35.67
C LEU A 370 -7.67 1.17 35.24
N ASP A 371 -7.30 2.19 36.02
CA ASP A 371 -6.16 3.05 35.75
C ASP A 371 -4.85 2.23 35.77
N ARG A 372 -4.71 1.29 36.72
CA ARG A 372 -3.56 0.37 36.78
C ARG A 372 -3.48 -0.55 35.57
N GLU A 373 -4.60 -1.10 35.12
CA GLU A 373 -4.65 -1.92 33.91
C GLU A 373 -4.31 -1.10 32.66
N ALA A 374 -4.81 0.13 32.57
CA ALA A 374 -4.48 1.05 31.50
C ALA A 374 -2.97 1.39 31.48
N MET A 375 -2.34 1.59 32.63
CA MET A 375 -0.90 1.83 32.72
C MET A 375 -0.07 0.62 32.29
N LYS A 376 -0.49 -0.61 32.65
CA LYS A 376 0.17 -1.84 32.17
C LYS A 376 0.10 -1.98 30.66
N LEU A 377 -1.06 -1.68 30.06
CA LEU A 377 -1.21 -1.70 28.61
C LEU A 377 -0.33 -0.65 27.93
N GLN A 378 -0.19 0.54 28.51
CA GLN A 378 0.73 1.56 28.01
C GLN A 378 2.18 1.09 28.09
N TYR A 379 2.58 0.48 29.20
CA TYR A 379 3.91 -0.11 29.36
C TYR A 379 4.20 -1.17 28.29
N GLU A 380 3.30 -2.12 28.09
CA GLU A 380 3.42 -3.16 27.06
C GLU A 380 3.48 -2.57 25.64
N THR A 381 2.66 -1.55 25.37
CA THR A 381 2.66 -0.84 24.09
C THR A 381 4.00 -0.15 23.86
N ARG A 382 4.54 0.54 24.87
CA ARG A 382 5.84 1.22 24.79
C ARG A 382 6.99 0.24 24.60
N ARG A 383 7.01 -0.89 25.31
CA ARG A 383 8.01 -1.95 25.07
C ARG A 383 7.92 -2.49 23.64
N THR A 384 6.71 -2.74 23.16
CA THR A 384 6.49 -3.23 21.79
C THR A 384 6.95 -2.21 20.76
N GLU A 385 6.72 -0.91 21.00
CA GLU A 385 7.19 0.19 20.16
C GLU A 385 8.73 0.27 20.14
N MET A 386 9.38 0.21 21.30
CA MET A 386 10.85 0.21 21.41
C MET A 386 11.48 -0.99 20.69
N ILE A 387 10.94 -2.19 20.91
CA ILE A 387 11.35 -3.39 20.18
C ILE A 387 11.15 -3.17 18.69
N TRP A 388 9.97 -2.69 18.26
CA TRP A 388 9.69 -2.47 16.85
C TRP A 388 10.69 -1.51 16.19
N GLN A 389 11.08 -0.45 16.91
CA GLN A 389 11.99 0.59 16.46
C GLN A 389 13.46 0.14 16.42
N TYR A 390 13.98 -0.51 17.46
CA TYR A 390 15.42 -0.82 17.55
C TYR A 390 15.79 -2.26 17.14
N GLU A 391 14.82 -3.18 17.07
CA GLU A 391 15.08 -4.56 16.68
C GLU A 391 15.67 -4.61 15.26
N PRO A 392 16.91 -5.09 15.10
CA PRO A 392 17.59 -5.10 13.82
C PRO A 392 16.93 -6.10 12.88
N LYS A 393 16.52 -5.61 11.71
CA LYS A 393 15.80 -6.38 10.69
C LYS A 393 16.49 -6.22 9.36
N VAL A 394 16.70 -7.34 8.67
CA VAL A 394 17.12 -7.35 7.26
C VAL A 394 15.96 -7.88 6.44
N LYS A 395 15.45 -7.04 5.52
CA LYS A 395 14.37 -7.40 4.60
C LYS A 395 14.92 -7.46 3.19
N VAL A 396 14.67 -8.57 2.50
CA VAL A 396 15.01 -8.74 1.10
C VAL A 396 13.71 -8.79 0.30
N THR A 397 13.62 -8.01 -0.77
CA THR A 397 12.45 -7.99 -1.65
C THR A 397 12.89 -7.90 -3.10
N ALA A 398 12.40 -8.79 -3.96
CA ALA A 398 12.57 -8.65 -5.41
C ALA A 398 11.64 -7.53 -5.91
N ILE A 399 12.21 -6.47 -6.49
CA ILE A 399 11.44 -5.34 -7.05
C ILE A 399 10.99 -5.65 -8.47
N SER A 400 11.93 -6.03 -9.31
CA SER A 400 11.71 -6.26 -10.73
C SER A 400 12.55 -7.44 -11.20
N SER A 401 12.04 -8.13 -12.21
CA SER A 401 12.72 -9.25 -12.86
C SER A 401 12.68 -9.06 -14.37
N GLY A 402 13.56 -9.72 -15.09
CA GLY A 402 13.54 -9.67 -16.53
C GLY A 402 14.25 -10.83 -17.18
N MET A 403 13.77 -11.20 -18.36
CA MET A 403 14.41 -12.11 -19.27
C MET A 403 15.21 -11.30 -20.28
N PHE A 404 16.50 -11.55 -20.37
CA PHE A 404 17.41 -10.85 -21.26
C PHE A 404 18.08 -11.84 -22.18
N HIS A 405 17.96 -11.61 -23.48
CA HIS A 405 18.55 -12.46 -24.51
C HIS A 405 19.76 -11.75 -25.08
N LEU A 406 20.94 -12.25 -24.72
CA LEU A 406 22.21 -11.58 -24.91
C LEU A 406 23.13 -12.42 -25.79
N ARG A 407 23.96 -11.77 -26.61
CA ARG A 407 24.99 -12.44 -27.42
C ARG A 407 26.26 -12.74 -26.62
#